data_AF-A0A946GTB4-F1
#
_entry.id   AF-A0A946GTB4-F1
#
_cell.length_a   1.000
_cell.length_b   1.000
_cell.length_c   1.000
_cell.angle_alpha   90.00
_cell.angle_beta   90.00
_cell.angle_gamma   90.00
#
_symmetry.space_group_name_H-M   'P 1'
#
loop_
_entity.id
_entity.type
_entity.pdbx_description
1 polymer ?
#
loop_
_entity_poly.entity_id
_entity_poly.type
_entity_poly.pdbx_seq_one_letter_code
_entity_poly.pdbx_strand_id
1 'polypeptide(L)'
;MLKQFSIHSKLTFLSLVSIVLILSYAAMLSLSEYEQYNSSKKSIDVVELSVYMSNVLHELQKERGASAGYLGSKGKKFTEKLPQQRKLTDERVSLLKKHLSSVVNPFTQIASEKVNFSKLSSMRSSVDSQSVNTKSAVGYYTALNKSILDTITEFSTLSKDHEIRNMLNSLVLFISAKERAGIERAILSATFARDEFNAFLNSKFLSVMAQQNALFNLFEHSANEKFKQSYLKITSDSSFAEVQRMRDIALSKTKGFDTDPAYWFKTITQKINQLKKMEDIITGSVKVMARDIVTRSLFVLIFVFVISPNPHIGT
;
A
#
# COMPACT_ATOMS: atom_id res chain seq x y z
N MET A 1 1.40 20.59 -62.56
CA MET A 1 0.29 21.49 -62.16
C MET A 1 0.74 22.78 -61.46
N LEU A 2 1.88 22.84 -60.77
CA LEU A 2 2.35 24.08 -60.11
C LEU A 2 2.97 25.15 -61.04
N LYS A 3 3.23 24.85 -62.32
CA LYS A 3 3.90 25.79 -63.25
C LYS A 3 3.01 26.96 -63.75
N GLN A 4 1.68 26.86 -63.65
CA GLN A 4 0.73 27.85 -64.17
C GLN A 4 0.14 28.80 -63.10
N PHE A 5 0.50 28.64 -61.82
CA PHE A 5 0.00 29.48 -60.73
C PHE A 5 0.82 30.77 -60.57
N SER A 6 0.14 31.88 -60.25
CA SER A 6 0.79 33.13 -59.85
C SER A 6 1.62 32.92 -58.58
N ILE A 7 2.64 33.77 -58.37
CA ILE A 7 3.52 33.70 -57.19
C ILE A 7 2.70 33.77 -55.89
N HIS A 8 1.64 34.58 -55.87
CA HIS A 8 0.72 34.69 -54.73
C HIS A 8 0.03 33.35 -54.41
N SER A 9 -0.51 32.64 -55.41
CA SER A 9 -1.19 31.36 -55.19
C SER A 9 -0.25 30.25 -54.68
N LYS A 10 1.02 30.29 -55.08
CA LYS A 10 2.04 29.35 -54.58
C LYS A 10 2.38 29.62 -53.12
N LEU A 11 2.53 30.90 -52.75
CA LEU A 11 2.80 31.32 -51.37
C LEU A 11 1.61 30.99 -50.47
N THR A 12 0.37 31.30 -50.89
CA THR A 12 -0.83 30.96 -50.08
C THR A 12 -1.01 29.45 -49.92
N PHE A 13 -0.76 28.66 -50.97
CA PHE A 13 -0.82 27.19 -50.87
C PHE A 13 0.23 26.65 -49.89
N LEU A 14 1.48 27.13 -49.97
CA LEU A 14 2.54 26.71 -49.06
C LEU A 14 2.19 27.08 -47.61
N SER A 15 1.72 28.30 -47.37
CA SER A 15 1.25 28.74 -46.06
C SER A 15 0.07 27.88 -45.56
N LEU A 16 -0.90 27.57 -46.40
CA LEU A 16 -2.05 26.73 -46.03
C LEU A 16 -1.60 25.32 -45.64
N VAL A 17 -0.71 24.70 -46.41
CA VAL A 17 -0.16 23.37 -46.09
C VAL A 17 0.60 23.41 -44.76
N SER A 18 1.44 24.42 -44.53
CA SER A 18 2.13 24.58 -43.25
C SER A 18 1.17 24.77 -42.07
N ILE A 19 0.11 25.57 -42.24
CA ILE A 19 -0.93 25.76 -41.21
C ILE A 19 -1.65 24.44 -40.92
N VAL A 20 -2.05 23.68 -41.95
CA VAL A 20 -2.71 22.38 -41.77
C VAL A 20 -1.82 21.39 -41.03
N LEU A 21 -0.53 21.33 -41.37
CA LEU A 21 0.43 20.48 -40.66
C LEU A 21 0.57 20.88 -39.19
N ILE A 22 0.74 22.17 -38.89
CA ILE A 22 0.82 22.67 -37.51
C ILE A 22 -0.45 22.34 -36.73
N LEU A 23 -1.63 22.58 -37.31
CA LEU A 23 -2.92 22.27 -36.66
C LEU A 23 -3.09 20.77 -36.41
N SER A 24 -2.71 19.92 -37.38
CA SER A 24 -2.78 18.46 -37.22
C SER A 24 -1.87 17.96 -36.09
N TYR A 25 -0.64 18.49 -36.01
CA TYR A 25 0.31 18.14 -34.96
C TYR A 25 -0.16 18.63 -33.58
N ALA A 26 -0.67 19.86 -33.51
CA ALA A 26 -1.23 20.42 -32.27
C ALA A 26 -2.47 19.64 -31.80
N ALA A 27 -3.33 19.18 -32.71
CA ALA A 27 -4.47 18.33 -32.39
C ALA A 27 -4.04 16.97 -31.85
N MET A 28 -3.04 16.32 -32.49
CA MET A 28 -2.47 15.07 -32.00
C MET A 28 -1.86 15.23 -30.61
N LEU A 29 -1.09 16.31 -30.38
CA LEU A 29 -0.50 16.61 -29.08
C LEU A 29 -1.57 16.85 -28.01
N SER A 30 -2.61 17.63 -28.33
CA SER A 30 -3.73 17.91 -27.42
C SER A 30 -4.47 16.64 -27.02
N LEU A 31 -4.72 15.73 -27.97
CA LEU A 31 -5.34 14.43 -27.69
C LEU A 31 -4.46 13.58 -26.77
N SER A 32 -3.15 13.52 -27.03
CA SER A 32 -2.20 12.80 -26.18
C SER A 32 -2.17 13.35 -24.75
N GLU A 33 -2.11 14.67 -24.58
CA GLU A 33 -2.11 15.30 -23.25
C GLU A 33 -3.44 15.12 -22.52
N TYR A 34 -4.56 15.12 -23.25
CA TYR A 34 -5.87 14.82 -22.67
C TYR A 34 -5.96 13.37 -22.17
N GLU A 35 -5.42 12.41 -22.92
CA GLU A 35 -5.32 11.02 -22.48
C GLU A 35 -4.43 10.88 -21.24
N GLN A 36 -3.29 11.57 -21.21
CA GLN A 36 -2.39 11.60 -20.07
C GLN A 36 -3.07 12.18 -18.82
N TYR A 37 -3.76 13.31 -18.95
CA TYR A 37 -4.54 13.92 -17.85
C TYR A 37 -5.60 12.97 -17.30
N ASN A 38 -6.37 12.31 -18.17
CA ASN A 38 -7.36 11.32 -17.75
C ASN A 38 -6.73 10.10 -17.08
N SER A 39 -5.57 9.66 -17.55
CA SER A 39 -4.80 8.59 -16.91
C SER A 39 -4.34 9.00 -15.52
N SER A 40 -3.78 10.20 -15.36
CA SER A 40 -3.38 10.75 -14.05
C SER A 40 -4.57 10.82 -13.07
N LYS A 41 -5.76 11.21 -13.55
CA LYS A 41 -6.97 11.24 -12.72
C LYS A 41 -7.36 9.85 -12.20
N LYS A 42 -7.31 8.83 -13.05
CA LYS A 42 -7.55 7.44 -12.63
C LYS A 42 -6.54 6.97 -11.60
N SER A 43 -5.29 7.43 -11.69
CA SER A 43 -4.26 7.06 -10.71
C SER A 43 -4.51 7.66 -9.32
N ILE A 44 -5.21 8.79 -9.20
CA ILE A 44 -5.68 9.29 -7.89
C ILE A 44 -6.62 8.28 -7.24
N ASP A 45 -7.62 7.77 -7.99
CA ASP A 45 -8.58 6.82 -7.45
C ASP A 45 -7.88 5.55 -6.93
N VAL A 46 -6.90 5.04 -7.69
CA VAL A 46 -6.09 3.89 -7.29
C VAL A 46 -5.34 4.16 -5.99
N VAL A 47 -4.67 5.32 -5.91
CA VAL A 47 -3.90 5.71 -4.74
C VAL A 47 -4.80 5.86 -3.51
N GLU A 48 -5.91 6.58 -3.63
CA GLU A 48 -6.83 6.78 -2.51
C GLU A 48 -7.39 5.46 -2.01
N LEU A 49 -7.83 4.60 -2.92
CA LEU A 49 -8.32 3.26 -2.60
C LEU A 49 -7.24 2.41 -1.91
N SER A 50 -6.00 2.38 -2.44
CA SER A 50 -4.87 1.69 -1.80
C SER A 50 -4.61 2.19 -0.38
N VAL A 51 -4.76 3.49 -0.11
CA VAL A 51 -4.61 4.03 1.24
C VAL A 51 -5.74 3.59 2.17
N TYR A 52 -7.00 3.62 1.72
CA TYR A 52 -8.11 3.08 2.52
C TYR A 52 -7.89 1.60 2.86
N MET A 53 -7.47 0.81 1.88
CA MET A 53 -7.17 -0.60 2.04
C MET A 53 -6.00 -0.84 3.00
N SER A 54 -4.91 -0.07 2.91
CA SER A 54 -3.76 -0.16 3.83
C SER A 54 -4.16 0.13 5.29
N ASN A 55 -5.05 1.10 5.49
CA ASN A 55 -5.55 1.42 6.82
C ASN A 55 -6.43 0.30 7.40
N VAL A 56 -7.30 -0.31 6.59
CA VAL A 56 -8.08 -1.48 7.01
C VAL A 56 -7.17 -2.67 7.32
N LEU A 57 -6.17 -2.94 6.46
CA LEU A 57 -5.16 -3.97 6.67
C LEU A 57 -4.48 -3.81 8.04
N HIS A 58 -4.09 -2.59 8.40
CA HIS A 58 -3.44 -2.33 9.68
C HIS A 58 -4.33 -2.66 10.89
N GLU A 59 -5.59 -2.24 10.87
CA GLU A 59 -6.49 -2.53 11.99
C GLU A 59 -6.84 -4.03 12.08
N LEU A 60 -7.00 -4.72 10.94
CA LEU A 60 -7.19 -6.17 10.93
C LEU A 60 -5.95 -6.94 11.42
N GLN A 61 -4.73 -6.46 11.14
CA GLN A 61 -3.50 -7.02 11.72
C GLN A 61 -3.49 -6.93 13.25
N LYS A 62 -3.96 -5.81 13.81
CA LYS A 62 -4.08 -5.61 15.26
C LYS A 62 -5.20 -6.47 15.84
N GLU A 63 -6.35 -6.54 15.18
CA GLU A 63 -7.49 -7.36 15.59
C GLU A 63 -7.17 -8.85 15.58
N ARG A 64 -6.42 -9.34 14.57
CA ARG A 64 -5.87 -10.70 14.54
C ARG A 64 -5.06 -11.01 15.79
N GLY A 65 -4.14 -10.10 16.15
CA GLY A 65 -3.28 -10.24 17.32
C GLY A 65 -4.07 -10.24 18.64
N ALA A 66 -5.05 -9.34 18.78
CA ALA A 66 -5.91 -9.27 19.96
C ALA A 66 -6.81 -10.51 20.09
N SER A 67 -7.38 -10.99 18.97
CA SER A 67 -8.20 -12.21 18.94
C SER A 67 -7.39 -13.44 19.33
N ALA A 68 -6.14 -13.54 18.84
CA ALA A 68 -5.24 -14.63 19.21
C ALA A 68 -4.88 -14.60 20.70
N GLY A 69 -4.62 -13.41 21.25
CA GLY A 69 -4.36 -13.22 22.68
C GLY A 69 -5.56 -13.56 23.56
N TYR A 70 -6.76 -13.16 23.15
CA TYR A 70 -8.01 -13.48 23.83
C TYR A 70 -8.24 -15.00 23.88
N LEU A 71 -8.24 -15.67 22.71
CA LEU A 71 -8.42 -17.13 22.62
C LEU A 71 -7.33 -17.91 23.35
N GLY A 72 -6.05 -17.51 23.18
CA GLY A 72 -4.92 -18.15 23.84
C GLY A 72 -4.97 -18.04 25.37
N SER A 73 -5.61 -17.01 25.90
CA SER A 73 -5.82 -16.81 27.33
C SER A 73 -7.13 -17.41 27.87
N LYS A 74 -7.90 -18.12 27.03
CA LYS A 74 -9.25 -18.60 27.33
C LYS A 74 -10.19 -17.47 27.82
N GLY A 75 -10.11 -16.32 27.16
CA GLY A 75 -10.92 -15.13 27.45
C GLY A 75 -10.47 -14.29 28.66
N LYS A 76 -9.31 -14.60 29.28
CA LYS A 76 -8.84 -13.89 30.49
C LYS A 76 -8.05 -12.61 30.20
N LYS A 77 -7.39 -12.51 29.04
CA LYS A 77 -6.59 -11.35 28.61
C LYS A 77 -7.23 -10.71 27.38
N PHE A 78 -6.86 -9.46 27.09
CA PHE A 78 -7.37 -8.68 25.95
C PHE A 78 -8.88 -8.37 26.00
N THR A 79 -9.54 -8.58 27.14
CA THR A 79 -10.98 -8.33 27.35
C THR A 79 -11.40 -6.90 27.05
N GLU A 80 -10.58 -5.91 27.41
CA GLU A 80 -10.82 -4.49 27.10
C GLU A 80 -10.28 -4.09 25.72
N LYS A 81 -9.12 -4.62 25.35
CA LYS A 81 -8.40 -4.23 24.14
C LYS A 81 -9.06 -4.74 22.87
N LEU A 82 -9.62 -5.94 22.87
CA LEU A 82 -10.24 -6.54 21.68
C LEU A 82 -11.51 -5.78 21.24
N PRO A 83 -12.47 -5.45 22.12
CA PRO A 83 -13.61 -4.62 21.74
C PRO A 83 -13.22 -3.23 21.22
N GLN A 84 -12.25 -2.57 21.86
CA GLN A 84 -11.74 -1.27 21.39
C GLN A 84 -11.11 -1.38 20.00
N GLN A 85 -10.32 -2.43 19.77
CA GLN A 85 -9.71 -2.68 18.47
C GLN A 85 -10.75 -2.93 17.38
N ARG A 86 -11.83 -3.66 17.68
CA ARG A 86 -12.92 -3.89 16.72
C ARG A 86 -13.60 -2.60 16.28
N LYS A 87 -13.81 -1.64 17.20
CA LYS A 87 -14.35 -0.32 16.86
C LYS A 87 -13.46 0.42 15.85
N LEU A 88 -12.15 0.38 16.05
CA LEU A 88 -11.18 0.97 15.11
C LEU A 88 -11.22 0.26 13.75
N THR A 89 -11.29 -1.07 13.74
CA THR A 89 -11.46 -1.83 12.49
C THR A 89 -12.75 -1.44 11.78
N ASP A 90 -13.85 -1.33 12.50
CA ASP A 90 -15.17 -1.01 11.94
C ASP A 90 -15.22 0.39 11.35
N GLU A 91 -14.58 1.37 12.00
CA GLU A 91 -14.40 2.71 11.46
C GLU A 91 -13.69 2.68 10.10
N ARG A 92 -12.54 1.98 10.01
CA ARG A 92 -11.78 1.89 8.75
C ARG A 92 -12.51 1.12 7.67
N VAL A 93 -13.17 0.01 8.02
CA VAL A 93 -13.99 -0.78 7.09
C VAL A 93 -15.17 0.04 6.57
N SER A 94 -15.82 0.82 7.42
CA SER A 94 -16.91 1.72 7.04
C SER A 94 -16.44 2.79 6.05
N LEU A 95 -15.30 3.44 6.32
CA LEU A 95 -14.71 4.42 5.41
C LEU A 95 -14.35 3.81 4.04
N LEU A 96 -13.75 2.62 4.02
CA LEU A 96 -13.47 1.89 2.77
C LEU A 96 -14.76 1.58 2.01
N LYS A 97 -15.78 1.02 2.68
CA LYS A 97 -17.08 0.70 2.05
C LYS A 97 -17.76 1.94 1.47
N LYS A 98 -17.74 3.06 2.21
CA LYS A 98 -18.28 4.34 1.72
C LYS A 98 -17.55 4.82 0.46
N HIS A 99 -16.22 4.71 0.43
CA HIS A 99 -15.44 5.06 -0.75
C HIS A 99 -15.80 4.17 -1.95
N LEU A 100 -15.84 2.85 -1.76
CA LEU A 100 -16.22 1.86 -2.78
C LEU A 100 -17.62 2.11 -3.36
N SER A 101 -18.58 2.56 -2.55
CA SER A 101 -19.93 2.88 -3.04
C SER A 101 -20.04 4.27 -3.68
N SER A 102 -19.20 5.23 -3.28
CA SER A 102 -19.25 6.61 -3.78
C SER A 102 -18.53 6.81 -5.11
N VAL A 103 -17.53 5.98 -5.40
CA VAL A 103 -16.71 6.06 -6.62
C VAL A 103 -16.82 4.73 -7.34
N VAL A 104 -17.47 4.72 -8.51
CA VAL A 104 -17.62 3.50 -9.31
C VAL A 104 -16.63 3.55 -10.46
N ASN A 105 -15.59 2.71 -10.38
CA ASN A 105 -14.59 2.55 -11.42
C ASN A 105 -14.07 1.09 -11.41
N PRO A 106 -13.26 0.67 -12.41
CA PRO A 106 -12.77 -0.71 -12.47
C PRO A 106 -11.98 -1.15 -11.22
N PHE A 107 -11.28 -0.23 -10.55
CA PHE A 107 -10.51 -0.53 -9.35
C PHE A 107 -11.40 -0.78 -8.13
N THR A 108 -12.46 0.02 -7.94
CA THR A 108 -13.42 -0.20 -6.85
C THR A 108 -14.22 -1.48 -7.05
N GLN A 109 -14.48 -1.89 -8.29
CA GLN A 109 -15.05 -3.21 -8.60
C GLN A 109 -14.10 -4.34 -8.19
N ILE A 110 -12.83 -4.30 -8.63
CA ILE A 110 -11.81 -5.30 -8.27
C ILE A 110 -11.68 -5.42 -6.74
N ALA A 111 -11.61 -4.29 -6.03
CA ALA A 111 -11.51 -4.29 -4.58
C ALA A 111 -12.75 -4.90 -3.91
N SER A 112 -13.95 -4.60 -4.42
CA SER A 112 -15.21 -5.14 -3.86
C SER A 112 -15.33 -6.65 -4.05
N GLU A 113 -14.84 -7.18 -5.18
CA GLU A 113 -14.84 -8.61 -5.47
C GLU A 113 -13.80 -9.37 -4.63
N LYS A 114 -12.59 -8.81 -4.46
CA LYS A 114 -11.46 -9.50 -3.81
C LYS A 114 -11.41 -9.31 -2.30
N VAL A 115 -11.98 -8.23 -1.76
CA VAL A 115 -11.95 -7.91 -0.33
C VAL A 115 -13.33 -8.11 0.30
N ASN A 116 -13.50 -9.24 0.97
CA ASN A 116 -14.78 -9.64 1.52
C ASN A 116 -14.82 -9.60 3.06
N PHE A 117 -15.64 -8.69 3.60
CA PHE A 117 -15.85 -8.52 5.05
C PHE A 117 -17.09 -9.24 5.60
N SER A 118 -17.86 -9.97 4.78
CA SER A 118 -19.15 -10.56 5.20
C SER A 118 -19.02 -11.54 6.37
N LYS A 119 -17.91 -12.29 6.41
CA LYS A 119 -17.62 -13.27 7.47
C LYS A 119 -16.99 -12.67 8.73
N LEU A 120 -16.67 -11.37 8.74
CA LEU A 120 -15.94 -10.75 9.84
C LEU A 120 -16.75 -10.79 11.14
N SER A 121 -18.05 -10.45 11.07
CA SER A 121 -18.94 -10.49 12.23
C SER A 121 -19.10 -11.91 12.77
N SER A 122 -19.31 -12.90 11.90
CA SER A 122 -19.44 -14.30 12.31
C SER A 122 -18.17 -14.81 12.99
N MET A 123 -16.99 -14.49 12.44
CA MET A 123 -15.71 -14.85 13.07
C MET A 123 -15.56 -14.21 14.45
N ARG A 124 -15.95 -12.93 14.61
CA ARG A 124 -15.92 -12.25 15.92
C ARG A 124 -16.82 -12.96 16.94
N SER A 125 -18.04 -13.35 16.56
CA SER A 125 -18.93 -14.14 17.43
C SER A 125 -18.32 -15.48 17.82
N SER A 126 -17.63 -16.15 16.88
CA SER A 126 -16.91 -17.39 17.19
C SER A 126 -15.73 -17.17 18.14
N VAL A 127 -15.01 -16.05 18.02
CA VAL A 127 -13.93 -15.66 18.93
C VAL A 127 -14.49 -15.38 20.33
N ASP A 128 -15.59 -14.65 20.44
CA ASP A 128 -16.19 -14.26 21.72
C ASP A 128 -16.73 -15.46 22.49
N SER A 129 -17.44 -16.35 21.79
CA SER A 129 -17.92 -17.63 22.32
C SER A 129 -16.81 -18.67 22.52
N GLN A 130 -15.58 -18.38 22.08
CA GLN A 130 -14.44 -19.31 22.08
C GLN A 130 -14.73 -20.64 21.35
N SER A 131 -15.70 -20.64 20.42
CA SER A 131 -16.09 -21.82 19.62
C SER A 131 -15.12 -22.09 18.46
N VAL A 132 -14.24 -21.13 18.14
CA VAL A 132 -13.14 -21.30 17.18
C VAL A 132 -11.80 -21.39 17.90
N ASN A 133 -10.93 -22.28 17.44
CA ASN A 133 -9.57 -22.35 17.97
C ASN A 133 -8.69 -21.20 17.44
N THR A 134 -7.61 -20.88 18.17
CA THR A 134 -6.69 -19.79 17.83
C THR A 134 -6.12 -19.91 16.42
N LYS A 135 -5.77 -21.13 15.96
CA LYS A 135 -5.19 -21.36 14.63
C LYS A 135 -6.16 -20.98 13.52
N SER A 136 -7.42 -21.39 13.63
CA SER A 136 -8.47 -21.08 12.66
C SER A 136 -8.79 -19.58 12.62
N ALA A 137 -8.90 -18.92 13.78
CA ALA A 137 -9.12 -17.48 13.85
C ALA A 137 -7.96 -16.69 13.21
N VAL A 138 -6.71 -17.02 13.56
CA VAL A 138 -5.52 -16.40 12.97
C VAL A 138 -5.45 -16.66 11.46
N GLY A 139 -5.81 -17.85 11.01
CA GLY A 139 -5.87 -18.22 9.59
C GLY A 139 -6.85 -17.35 8.82
N TYR A 140 -8.07 -17.14 9.35
CA TYR A 140 -9.08 -16.27 8.74
C TYR A 140 -8.57 -14.84 8.53
N TYR A 141 -8.08 -14.18 9.59
CA TYR A 141 -7.58 -12.81 9.47
C TYR A 141 -6.34 -12.73 8.58
N THR A 142 -5.48 -13.75 8.58
CA THR A 142 -4.31 -13.78 7.70
C THR A 142 -4.71 -13.88 6.23
N ALA A 143 -5.76 -14.66 5.91
CA ALA A 143 -6.29 -14.74 4.56
C ALA A 143 -6.92 -13.40 4.11
N LEU A 144 -7.69 -12.76 4.98
CA LEU A 144 -8.28 -11.45 4.70
C LEU A 144 -7.22 -10.34 4.54
N ASN A 145 -6.20 -10.33 5.40
CA ASN A 145 -5.06 -9.42 5.26
C ASN A 145 -4.31 -9.65 3.94
N LYS A 146 -4.14 -10.92 3.56
CA LYS A 146 -3.50 -11.27 2.29
C LYS A 146 -4.32 -10.81 1.09
N SER A 147 -5.65 -10.99 1.09
CA SER A 147 -6.46 -10.53 -0.04
C SER A 147 -6.37 -9.01 -0.22
N ILE A 148 -6.39 -8.24 0.88
CA ILE A 148 -6.19 -6.78 0.82
C ILE A 148 -4.81 -6.44 0.25
N LEU A 149 -3.76 -7.08 0.76
CA LEU A 149 -2.38 -6.85 0.30
C LEU A 149 -2.19 -7.20 -1.18
N ASP A 150 -2.73 -8.33 -1.62
CA ASP A 150 -2.64 -8.79 -3.01
C ASP A 150 -3.39 -7.83 -3.95
N THR A 151 -4.54 -7.31 -3.54
CA THR A 151 -5.27 -6.29 -4.33
C THR A 151 -4.48 -4.97 -4.43
N ILE A 152 -3.84 -4.50 -3.36
CA ILE A 152 -2.97 -3.31 -3.43
C ILE A 152 -1.78 -3.58 -4.39
N THR A 153 -1.27 -4.81 -4.39
CA THR A 153 -0.18 -5.24 -5.30
C THR A 153 -0.63 -5.24 -6.76
N GLU A 154 -1.83 -5.72 -7.05
CA GLU A 154 -2.41 -5.66 -8.40
C GLU A 154 -2.62 -4.21 -8.85
N PHE A 155 -3.05 -3.33 -7.95
CA PHE A 155 -3.19 -1.91 -8.27
C PHE A 155 -1.87 -1.23 -8.61
N SER A 156 -0.76 -1.66 -8.00
CA SER A 156 0.56 -1.12 -8.37
C SER A 156 0.97 -1.53 -9.79
N THR A 157 0.56 -2.70 -10.28
CA THR A 157 0.89 -3.16 -11.64
C THR A 157 0.00 -2.55 -12.72
N LEU A 158 -1.23 -2.14 -12.39
CA LEU A 158 -2.18 -1.53 -13.33
C LEU A 158 -1.92 -0.03 -13.59
N SER A 159 -1.13 0.64 -12.75
CA SER A 159 -0.80 2.06 -12.95
C SER A 159 0.11 2.28 -14.16
N LYS A 160 -0.39 3.06 -15.14
CA LYS A 160 0.40 3.50 -16.31
C LYS A 160 1.42 4.57 -15.96
N ASP A 161 1.13 5.38 -14.96
CA ASP A 161 2.04 6.41 -14.48
C ASP A 161 3.21 5.76 -13.72
N HIS A 162 4.44 6.02 -14.18
CA HIS A 162 5.65 5.42 -13.64
C HIS A 162 5.97 5.89 -12.21
N GLU A 163 5.71 7.17 -11.90
CA GLU A 163 5.94 7.74 -10.57
C GLU A 163 5.00 7.08 -9.56
N ILE A 164 3.71 6.98 -9.91
CA ILE A 164 2.69 6.35 -9.05
C ILE A 164 2.94 4.86 -8.90
N ARG A 165 3.31 4.16 -9.98
CA ARG A 165 3.66 2.74 -9.92
C ARG A 165 4.83 2.49 -8.97
N ASN A 166 5.92 3.27 -9.06
CA ASN A 166 7.07 3.14 -8.18
C ASN A 166 6.71 3.40 -6.71
N MET A 167 5.83 4.36 -6.48
CA MET A 167 5.35 4.70 -5.15
C MET A 167 4.47 3.62 -4.53
N LEU A 168 3.52 3.08 -5.30
CA LEU A 168 2.68 1.96 -4.87
C LEU A 168 3.52 0.68 -4.66
N ASN A 169 4.52 0.42 -5.50
CA ASN A 169 5.46 -0.68 -5.27
C ASN A 169 6.23 -0.49 -3.96
N SER A 170 6.69 0.73 -3.66
CA SER A 170 7.34 1.03 -2.37
C SER A 170 6.39 0.79 -1.20
N LEU A 171 5.12 1.21 -1.33
CA LEU A 171 4.09 0.93 -0.33
C LEU A 171 3.90 -0.59 -0.14
N VAL A 172 3.72 -1.35 -1.21
CA VAL A 172 3.51 -2.81 -1.21
C VAL A 172 4.68 -3.53 -0.54
N LEU A 173 5.92 -3.21 -0.91
CA LEU A 173 7.12 -3.80 -0.30
C LEU A 173 7.13 -3.53 1.21
N PHE A 174 6.85 -2.29 1.59
CA PHE A 174 6.89 -1.87 2.99
C PHE A 174 5.80 -2.53 3.84
N ILE A 175 4.54 -2.52 3.39
CA ILE A 175 3.44 -3.15 4.14
C ILE A 175 3.59 -4.68 4.17
N SER A 176 4.19 -5.29 3.13
CA SER A 176 4.54 -6.71 3.11
C SER A 176 5.58 -7.03 4.17
N ALA A 177 6.64 -6.21 4.29
CA ALA A 177 7.66 -6.37 5.31
C ALA A 177 7.08 -6.20 6.73
N LYS A 178 6.19 -5.21 6.92
CA LYS A 178 5.46 -4.99 8.18
C LYS A 178 4.58 -6.19 8.55
N GLU A 179 3.89 -6.79 7.57
CA GLU A 179 3.11 -8.02 7.80
C GLU A 179 4.02 -9.18 8.26
N ARG A 180 5.21 -9.33 7.66
CA ARG A 180 6.19 -10.33 8.11
C ARG A 180 6.67 -10.07 9.53
N ALA A 181 6.90 -8.82 9.93
CA ALA A 181 7.20 -8.48 11.33
C ALA A 181 6.04 -8.85 12.27
N GLY A 182 4.79 -8.68 11.84
CA GLY A 182 3.61 -9.13 12.58
C GLY A 182 3.55 -10.65 12.78
N ILE A 183 3.92 -11.42 11.75
CA ILE A 183 4.01 -12.89 11.80
C ILE A 183 5.18 -13.33 12.69
N GLU A 184 6.34 -12.69 12.55
CA GLU A 184 7.52 -12.94 13.39
C GLU A 184 7.22 -12.75 14.87
N ARG A 185 6.52 -11.65 15.22
CA ARG A 185 6.06 -11.41 16.60
C ARG A 185 5.32 -12.62 17.14
N ALA A 186 4.39 -13.18 16.38
CA ALA A 186 3.59 -14.32 16.82
C ALA A 186 4.42 -15.59 16.98
N ILE A 187 5.33 -15.87 16.02
CA ILE A 187 6.20 -17.05 16.07
C ILE A 187 7.09 -17.00 17.31
N LEU A 188 7.85 -15.91 17.49
CA LEU A 188 8.79 -15.82 18.60
C LEU A 188 8.11 -15.63 19.96
N SER A 189 6.90 -15.04 20.02
CA SER A 189 6.12 -15.05 21.27
C SER A 189 5.75 -16.47 21.69
N ALA A 190 5.38 -17.33 20.73
CA ALA A 190 5.07 -18.73 21.00
C ALA A 190 6.33 -19.54 21.34
N THR A 191 7.44 -19.29 20.65
CA THR A 191 8.72 -19.95 20.91
C THR A 191 9.25 -19.61 22.30
N PHE A 192 9.38 -18.32 22.63
CA PHE A 192 9.90 -17.92 23.95
C PHE A 192 8.99 -18.37 25.09
N ALA A 193 7.67 -18.40 24.89
CA ALA A 193 6.74 -18.90 25.92
C ALA A 193 6.86 -20.41 26.17
N ARG A 194 7.32 -21.18 25.18
CA ARG A 194 7.61 -22.62 25.31
C ARG A 194 9.06 -22.90 25.68
N ASP A 195 9.91 -21.87 25.61
CA ASP A 195 11.35 -21.94 25.75
C ASP A 195 12.05 -22.96 24.82
N GLU A 196 11.41 -23.28 23.70
CA GLU A 196 11.90 -24.25 22.70
C GLU A 196 11.29 -23.99 21.32
N PHE A 197 12.12 -24.16 20.29
CA PHE A 197 11.67 -24.31 18.90
C PHE A 197 11.29 -25.75 18.60
N ASN A 198 10.09 -25.94 18.04
CA ASN A 198 9.85 -27.12 17.21
C ASN A 198 10.31 -26.88 15.76
N ALA A 199 10.53 -27.96 15.00
CA ALA A 199 11.05 -27.89 13.63
C ALA A 199 10.22 -26.97 12.70
N PHE A 200 8.89 -26.99 12.85
CA PHE A 200 7.99 -26.15 12.07
C PHE A 200 8.16 -24.65 12.40
N LEU A 201 8.18 -24.28 13.69
CA LEU A 201 8.34 -22.89 14.12
C LEU A 201 9.72 -22.35 13.76
N ASN A 202 10.77 -23.17 13.86
CA ASN A 202 12.12 -22.77 13.46
C ASN A 202 12.19 -22.46 11.96
N SER A 203 11.74 -23.40 11.11
CA SER A 203 11.69 -23.21 9.65
C SER A 203 10.85 -21.98 9.29
N LYS A 204 9.70 -21.79 9.94
CA LYS A 204 8.83 -20.64 9.71
C LYS A 204 9.49 -19.32 10.15
N PHE A 205 10.20 -19.30 11.27
CA PHE A 205 10.93 -18.13 11.75
C PHE A 205 12.01 -17.71 10.74
N LEU A 206 12.87 -18.65 10.33
CA LEU A 206 13.92 -18.41 9.34
C LEU A 206 13.35 -17.89 8.02
N SER A 207 12.27 -18.51 7.53
CA SER A 207 11.57 -18.08 6.31
C SER A 207 11.03 -16.65 6.42
N VAL A 208 10.35 -16.32 7.52
CA VAL A 208 9.77 -14.99 7.74
C VAL A 208 10.85 -13.92 7.90
N MET A 209 11.93 -14.23 8.59
CA MET A 209 13.08 -13.34 8.76
C MET A 209 13.75 -13.05 7.40
N ALA A 210 14.03 -14.08 6.61
CA ALA A 210 14.61 -13.93 5.27
C ALA A 210 13.71 -13.09 4.34
N GLN A 211 12.40 -13.36 4.34
CA GLN A 211 11.42 -12.58 3.57
C GLN A 211 11.40 -11.12 4.01
N GLN A 212 11.44 -10.85 5.32
CA GLN A 212 11.42 -9.49 5.85
C GLN A 212 12.68 -8.72 5.42
N ASN A 213 13.86 -9.33 5.54
CA ASN A 213 15.12 -8.71 5.12
C ASN A 213 15.12 -8.42 3.61
N ALA A 214 14.66 -9.37 2.79
CA ALA A 214 14.55 -9.16 1.34
C ALA A 214 13.60 -8.01 0.99
N LEU A 215 12.44 -7.93 1.64
CA LEU A 215 11.45 -6.88 1.39
C LEU A 215 11.95 -5.49 1.82
N PHE A 216 12.60 -5.37 2.98
CA PHE A 216 13.21 -4.10 3.40
C PHE A 216 14.38 -3.70 2.51
N ASN A 217 15.26 -4.64 2.13
CA ASN A 217 16.34 -4.35 1.19
C ASN A 217 15.79 -3.85 -0.15
N LEU A 218 14.77 -4.51 -0.71
CA LEU A 218 14.13 -4.07 -1.94
C LEU A 218 13.50 -2.67 -1.79
N PHE A 219 12.81 -2.43 -0.68
CA PHE A 219 12.25 -1.12 -0.38
C PHE A 219 13.34 -0.04 -0.34
N GLU A 220 14.44 -0.28 0.37
CA GLU A 220 15.54 0.68 0.46
C GLU A 220 16.17 0.96 -0.91
N HIS A 221 16.27 -0.03 -1.80
CA HIS A 221 16.81 0.18 -3.15
C HIS A 221 15.81 0.88 -4.09
N SER A 222 14.50 0.65 -3.93
CA SER A 222 13.47 1.22 -4.81
C SER A 222 12.93 2.57 -4.32
N ALA A 223 13.08 2.88 -3.03
CA ALA A 223 12.52 4.08 -2.43
C ALA A 223 13.29 5.35 -2.84
N ASN A 224 12.56 6.46 -2.94
CA ASN A 224 13.16 7.78 -3.14
C ASN A 224 13.95 8.23 -1.89
N GLU A 225 14.78 9.26 -2.07
CA GLU A 225 15.68 9.73 -1.01
C GLU A 225 14.96 10.20 0.26
N LYS A 226 13.80 10.86 0.11
CA LYS A 226 12.96 11.29 1.23
C LYS A 226 12.49 10.10 2.08
N PHE A 227 12.13 9.00 1.43
CA PHE A 227 11.70 7.78 2.11
C PHE A 227 12.86 7.05 2.76
N LYS A 228 14.03 6.99 2.12
CA LYS A 228 15.25 6.44 2.74
C LYS A 228 15.60 7.19 4.03
N GLN A 229 15.60 8.52 4.01
CA GLN A 229 15.86 9.33 5.20
C GLN A 229 14.81 9.11 6.30
N SER A 230 13.53 9.04 5.93
CA SER A 230 12.45 8.76 6.88
C SER A 230 12.57 7.36 7.47
N TYR A 231 13.00 6.38 6.67
CA TYR A 231 13.25 5.02 7.10
C TYR A 231 14.44 4.94 8.08
N LEU A 232 15.56 5.60 7.78
CA LEU A 232 16.70 5.69 8.70
C LEU A 232 16.31 6.28 10.06
N LYS A 233 15.42 7.27 10.07
CA LYS A 233 14.93 7.89 11.31
C LYS A 233 14.03 6.95 12.13
N ILE A 234 13.21 6.12 11.50
CA ILE A 234 12.38 5.17 12.26
C ILE A 234 13.18 3.97 12.75
N THR A 235 14.21 3.54 12.01
CA THR A 235 15.06 2.39 12.37
C THR A 235 16.08 2.72 13.46
N SER A 236 16.32 4.01 13.75
CA SER A 236 17.12 4.44 14.90
C SER A 236 16.40 4.28 16.25
N ASP A 237 15.11 3.91 16.26
CA ASP A 237 14.41 3.56 17.50
C ASP A 237 15.02 2.30 18.12
N SER A 238 15.23 2.32 19.44
CA SER A 238 15.92 1.23 20.16
C SER A 238 15.25 -0.14 20.01
N SER A 239 13.95 -0.19 19.71
CA SER A 239 13.24 -1.44 19.46
C SER A 239 13.78 -2.22 18.26
N PHE A 240 14.38 -1.56 17.26
CA PHE A 240 14.97 -2.26 16.11
C PHE A 240 16.21 -3.06 16.51
N ALA A 241 17.14 -2.41 17.22
CA ALA A 241 18.35 -3.05 17.71
C ALA A 241 18.02 -4.17 18.72
N GLU A 242 17.06 -3.93 19.60
CA GLU A 242 16.67 -4.91 20.62
C GLU A 242 15.92 -6.12 20.02
N VAL A 243 15.09 -5.91 19.00
CA VAL A 243 14.53 -7.02 18.22
C VAL A 243 15.63 -7.82 17.54
N GLN A 244 16.65 -7.16 17.00
CA GLN A 244 17.78 -7.88 16.39
C GLN A 244 18.55 -8.71 17.41
N ARG A 245 18.85 -8.17 18.59
CA ARG A 245 19.48 -8.93 19.69
C ARG A 245 18.69 -10.19 20.05
N MET A 246 17.37 -10.09 20.18
CA MET A 246 16.51 -11.24 20.48
C MET A 246 16.41 -12.24 19.31
N ARG A 247 16.51 -11.78 18.06
CA ARG A 247 16.65 -12.68 16.89
C ARG A 247 17.96 -13.44 16.96
N ASP A 248 19.06 -12.79 17.27
CA ASP A 248 20.38 -13.42 17.33
C ASP A 248 20.39 -14.53 18.41
N ILE A 249 19.74 -14.31 19.54
CA ILE A 249 19.50 -15.35 20.57
C ILE A 249 18.66 -16.50 20.02
N ALA A 250 17.58 -16.20 19.31
CA ALA A 250 16.73 -17.23 18.71
C ALA A 250 17.45 -18.02 17.60
N LEU A 251 18.44 -17.43 16.94
CA LEU A 251 19.26 -18.08 15.92
C LEU A 251 20.39 -18.93 16.53
N SER A 252 20.90 -18.57 17.71
CA SER A 252 22.07 -19.22 18.30
C SER A 252 21.76 -20.54 19.02
N LYS A 253 20.51 -20.80 19.36
CA LYS A 253 20.09 -21.99 20.13
C LYS A 253 18.66 -22.40 19.79
N THR A 254 18.30 -23.65 20.09
CA THR A 254 16.96 -24.20 19.83
C THR A 254 16.04 -24.21 21.06
N LYS A 255 16.59 -24.02 22.26
CA LYS A 255 15.86 -23.98 23.54
C LYS A 255 16.64 -23.17 24.59
N GLY A 256 16.00 -22.85 25.71
CA GLY A 256 16.65 -22.14 26.82
C GLY A 256 17.05 -20.72 26.41
N PHE A 257 16.10 -19.92 25.93
CA PHE A 257 16.37 -18.60 25.34
C PHE A 257 16.64 -17.50 26.37
N ASP A 258 16.25 -17.71 27.63
CA ASP A 258 16.36 -16.72 28.72
C ASP A 258 15.74 -15.37 28.34
N THR A 259 14.67 -15.40 27.53
CA THR A 259 14.02 -14.22 26.97
C THR A 259 12.56 -14.20 27.41
N ASP A 260 12.15 -13.16 28.13
CA ASP A 260 10.75 -13.00 28.56
C ASP A 260 9.84 -12.79 27.33
N PRO A 261 8.83 -13.66 27.11
CA PRO A 261 7.87 -13.52 26.01
C PRO A 261 7.08 -12.20 26.04
N ALA A 262 6.79 -11.66 27.23
CA ALA A 262 6.07 -10.40 27.37
C ALA A 262 6.96 -9.22 26.97
N TYR A 263 8.22 -9.24 27.39
CA TYR A 263 9.23 -8.28 26.93
C TYR A 263 9.42 -8.33 25.41
N TRP A 264 9.60 -9.52 24.80
CA TRP A 264 9.66 -9.68 23.35
C TRP A 264 8.44 -9.04 22.66
N PHE A 265 7.24 -9.41 23.11
CA PHE A 265 5.98 -8.94 22.51
C PHE A 265 5.89 -7.41 22.56
N LYS A 266 6.27 -6.79 23.68
CA LYS A 266 6.29 -5.34 23.85
C LYS A 266 7.28 -4.69 22.87
N THR A 267 8.52 -5.18 22.82
CA THR A 267 9.58 -4.61 21.99
C THR A 267 9.27 -4.70 20.50
N ILE A 268 8.87 -5.87 19.98
CA ILE A 268 8.52 -5.98 18.57
C ILE A 268 7.24 -5.23 18.22
N THR A 269 6.31 -5.06 19.16
CA THR A 269 5.15 -4.19 18.94
C THR A 269 5.57 -2.71 18.79
N GLN A 270 6.56 -2.25 19.56
CA GLN A 270 7.14 -0.92 19.37
C GLN A 270 7.77 -0.76 17.98
N LYS A 271 8.57 -1.75 17.53
CA LYS A 271 9.12 -1.77 16.16
C LYS A 271 8.01 -1.69 15.10
N ILE A 272 6.96 -2.48 15.22
CA ILE A 272 5.82 -2.49 14.28
C ILE A 272 5.10 -1.12 14.28
N ASN A 273 4.98 -0.46 15.42
CA ASN A 273 4.39 0.89 15.48
C ASN A 273 5.27 1.92 14.75
N GLN A 274 6.60 1.82 14.84
CA GLN A 274 7.50 2.66 14.05
C GLN A 274 7.36 2.38 12.55
N LEU A 275 7.25 1.11 12.16
CA LEU A 275 6.93 0.74 10.77
C LEU A 275 5.58 1.34 10.33
N LYS A 276 4.55 1.34 11.18
CA LYS A 276 3.28 2.00 10.84
C LYS A 276 3.45 3.49 10.57
N LYS A 277 4.26 4.21 11.35
CA LYS A 277 4.55 5.63 11.07
C LYS A 277 5.17 5.83 9.68
N MET A 278 6.06 4.93 9.26
CA MET A 278 6.64 5.01 7.92
C MET A 278 5.63 4.69 6.83
N GLU A 279 4.73 3.72 7.03
CA GLU A 279 3.60 3.52 6.13
C GLU A 279 2.71 4.77 6.03
N ASP A 280 2.46 5.47 7.13
CA ASP A 280 1.69 6.72 7.12
C ASP A 280 2.41 7.83 6.33
N ILE A 281 3.74 7.91 6.43
CA ILE A 281 4.57 8.82 5.62
C ILE A 281 4.48 8.47 4.13
N ILE A 282 4.57 7.18 3.78
CA ILE A 282 4.47 6.71 2.40
C ILE A 282 3.09 7.05 1.86
N THR A 283 2.02 6.59 2.51
CA THR A 283 0.62 6.80 2.08
C THR A 283 0.25 8.28 1.98
N GLY A 284 0.73 9.12 2.91
CA GLY A 284 0.56 10.57 2.82
C GLY A 284 1.27 11.18 1.61
N SER A 285 2.50 10.75 1.33
CA SER A 285 3.27 11.23 0.17
C SER A 285 2.68 10.77 -1.16
N VAL A 286 2.15 9.53 -1.24
CA VAL A 286 1.49 9.03 -2.45
C VAL A 286 0.29 9.89 -2.80
N LYS A 287 -0.53 10.27 -1.80
CA LYS A 287 -1.70 11.13 -2.01
C LYS A 287 -1.35 12.52 -2.54
N VAL A 288 -0.31 13.15 -1.99
CA VAL A 288 0.16 14.47 -2.45
C VAL A 288 0.66 14.38 -3.88
N MET A 289 1.54 13.41 -4.16
CA MET A 289 2.09 13.21 -5.50
C MET A 289 1.01 12.94 -6.56
N ALA A 290 0.00 12.13 -6.26
CA ALA A 290 -1.08 11.85 -7.20
C ALA A 290 -1.85 13.14 -7.58
N ARG A 291 -2.04 14.06 -6.63
CA ARG A 291 -2.65 15.37 -6.89
C ARG A 291 -1.74 16.29 -7.71
N ASP A 292 -0.44 16.30 -7.40
CA ASP A 292 0.54 17.12 -8.12
C ASP A 292 0.65 16.67 -9.58
N ILE A 293 0.65 15.36 -9.85
CA ILE A 293 0.68 14.80 -11.20
C ILE A 293 -0.54 15.24 -12.00
N VAL A 294 -1.75 15.16 -11.43
CA VAL A 294 -2.97 15.64 -12.11
C VAL A 294 -2.91 17.13 -12.40
N THR A 295 -2.44 17.92 -11.44
CA THR A 295 -2.29 19.37 -11.60
C THR A 295 -1.31 19.71 -12.72
N ARG A 296 -0.15 19.03 -12.76
CA ARG A 296 0.86 19.18 -13.82
C ARG A 296 0.29 18.80 -15.19
N SER A 297 -0.38 17.65 -15.30
CA SER A 297 -1.00 17.21 -16.55
C SER A 297 -2.07 18.20 -17.04
N LEU A 298 -2.83 18.82 -16.13
CA LEU A 298 -3.80 19.86 -16.49
C LEU A 298 -3.11 21.12 -17.00
N PHE A 299 -2.06 21.59 -16.33
CA PHE A 299 -1.29 22.75 -16.77
C PHE A 299 -0.68 22.55 -18.17
N VAL A 300 -0.11 21.37 -18.44
CA VAL A 300 0.44 21.04 -19.76
C VAL A 300 -0.66 21.01 -20.82
N LEU A 301 -1.81 20.39 -20.51
CA LEU A 301 -2.97 20.38 -21.42
C LEU A 301 -3.44 21.80 -21.76
N ILE A 302 -3.59 22.68 -20.75
CA ILE A 302 -3.99 24.08 -20.96
C ILE A 302 -2.92 24.81 -21.79
N PHE A 303 -1.65 24.63 -21.46
CA PHE A 303 -0.54 25.27 -22.18
C PHE A 303 -0.53 24.88 -23.67
N VAL A 304 -0.67 23.58 -23.97
CA VAL A 304 -0.77 23.07 -25.35
C VAL A 304 -2.01 23.64 -26.06
N PHE A 305 -3.15 23.74 -25.36
CA PHE A 305 -4.37 24.29 -25.94
C PHE A 305 -4.30 25.79 -26.22
N VAL A 306 -3.64 26.57 -25.34
CA VAL A 306 -3.50 28.03 -25.45
C VAL A 306 -2.43 28.44 -26.48
N ILE A 307 -1.35 27.67 -26.61
CA ILE A 307 -0.23 27.98 -27.52
C ILE A 307 -0.41 27.34 -28.89
N SER A 308 -1.26 26.31 -29.02
CA SER A 308 -1.79 25.91 -30.33
C SER A 308 -2.37 27.16 -31.00
N PRO A 309 -2.02 27.45 -32.27
CA PRO A 309 -2.38 28.72 -32.89
C PRO A 309 -3.90 28.88 -32.87
N ASN A 310 -4.36 29.73 -31.95
CA ASN A 310 -5.71 30.23 -31.96
C ASN A 310 -5.83 30.96 -33.31
N PRO A 311 -6.77 30.62 -34.19
CA PRO A 311 -7.00 31.38 -35.40
C PRO A 311 -7.58 32.73 -34.96
N HIS A 312 -6.72 33.64 -34.51
CA HIS A 312 -7.03 35.04 -34.53
C HIS A 312 -7.17 35.38 -36.00
N ILE A 313 -8.42 35.33 -36.44
CA ILE A 313 -8.96 36.07 -37.56
C ILE A 313 -8.52 37.52 -37.30
N GLY A 314 -7.40 37.89 -37.91
CA GLY A 314 -7.06 39.29 -38.10
C GLY A 314 -8.15 39.87 -38.98
N THR A 315 -8.96 40.73 -38.36
CA THR A 315 -9.75 41.76 -39.05
C THR A 315 -8.85 42.65 -39.88
#